data_AF-A0A6V8DLM1-F1
#
_entry.id   AF-A0A6V8DLM1-F1
#
_cell.length_a   1.000
_cell.length_b   1.000
_cell.length_c   1.000
_cell.angle_alpha   90.00
_cell.angle_beta   90.00
_cell.angle_gamma   90.00
#
_symmetry.space_group_name_H-M   'P 1'
#
loop_
_entity.id
_entity.type
_entity.pdbx_description
1 polymer ?
#
loop_
_entity_poly.entity_id
_entity_poly.type
_entity_poly.pdbx_seq_one_letter_code
_entity_poly.pdbx_strand_id
1 'polypeptide(L)'
;MQRFIAVVSGDSMWPTYTDGQRLECTSDLQQLVVGSVVVFIHPLRSHLRAIKRIKDIDEKSLFVEGDHPDPLASEDSHNFGRIPRSNVVGIVLDFESE
;
A
#
# COMPACT_ATOMS: atom_id res chain seq x y z
N MET A 1 -12.54 13.10 8.71
CA MET A 1 -11.77 12.12 7.90
C MET A 1 -11.54 12.73 6.53
N GLN A 2 -10.31 12.74 6.04
CA GLN A 2 -10.00 13.19 4.67
C GLN A 2 -9.92 11.97 3.77
N ARG A 3 -10.69 11.98 2.68
CA ARG A 3 -10.63 10.96 1.65
C ARG A 3 -9.86 11.50 0.44
N PHE A 4 -9.19 10.61 -0.27
CA PHE A 4 -8.46 10.93 -1.49
C PHE A 4 -8.47 9.74 -2.45
N ILE A 5 -8.20 10.01 -3.73
CA ILE A 5 -8.05 8.98 -4.75
C ILE A 5 -6.57 8.70 -4.97
N ALA A 6 -6.20 7.42 -4.93
CA ALA A 6 -4.91 6.94 -5.43
C ALA A 6 -5.14 6.23 -6.76
N VAL A 7 -4.28 6.48 -7.75
CA VAL A 7 -4.28 5.76 -9.02
C VAL A 7 -3.15 4.75 -8.98
N VAL A 8 -3.46 3.48 -9.21
CA VAL A 8 -2.47 2.40 -9.24
C VAL A 8 -1.55 2.59 -10.45
N SER A 9 -0.25 2.40 -10.22
CA SER A 9 0.76 2.39 -11.28
C SER A 9 1.59 1.12 -11.18
N GLY A 10 1.65 0.39 -12.29
CA GLY A 10 2.28 -0.92 -12.41
C GLY A 10 1.45 -2.07 -11.83
N ASP A 11 1.97 -3.29 -11.99
CA ASP A 11 1.20 -4.51 -11.74
C ASP A 11 1.43 -5.13 -10.36
N SER A 12 2.19 -4.47 -9.48
CA SER A 12 2.62 -5.10 -8.23
C SER A 12 1.50 -5.49 -7.25
N MET A 13 0.29 -4.97 -7.47
CA MET A 13 -0.93 -5.32 -6.73
C MET A 13 -1.90 -6.21 -7.52
N TRP A 14 -1.57 -6.59 -8.75
CA TRP A 14 -2.36 -7.56 -9.52
C TRP A 14 -2.37 -8.91 -8.80
N PRO A 15 -3.46 -9.69 -8.77
CA PRO A 15 -4.74 -9.45 -9.44
C PRO A 15 -5.72 -8.59 -8.62
N THR A 16 -5.37 -8.18 -7.39
CA THR A 16 -6.26 -7.37 -6.55
C THR A 16 -6.57 -6.04 -7.21
N TYR A 17 -5.53 -5.36 -7.70
CA TYR A 17 -5.66 -4.10 -8.41
C TYR A 17 -4.85 -4.08 -9.69
N THR A 18 -5.41 -3.47 -10.74
CA THR A 18 -4.76 -3.33 -12.05
C THR A 18 -4.15 -1.94 -12.22
N ASP A 19 -3.16 -1.81 -13.12
CA ASP A 19 -2.65 -0.52 -13.54
C ASP A 19 -3.79 0.43 -13.97
N GLY A 20 -3.70 1.70 -13.57
CA GLY A 20 -4.71 2.72 -13.85
C GLY A 20 -5.95 2.69 -12.95
N GLN A 21 -6.13 1.66 -12.10
CA GLN A 21 -7.30 1.57 -11.24
C GLN A 21 -7.31 2.67 -10.17
N ARG A 22 -8.51 3.21 -9.90
CA ARG A 22 -8.74 4.30 -8.95
C ARG A 22 -9.23 3.73 -7.62
N LEU A 23 -8.49 4.02 -6.56
CA LEU A 23 -8.74 3.52 -5.21
C LEU A 23 -9.20 4.64 -4.31
N GLU A 24 -10.33 4.45 -3.63
CA GLU A 24 -10.78 5.35 -2.58
C GLU A 24 -9.99 5.07 -1.30
N CYS A 25 -9.28 6.08 -0.82
CA CYS A 25 -8.42 5.97 0.35
C CYS A 25 -8.88 6.92 1.46
N THR A 26 -8.61 6.55 2.72
CA THR A 26 -8.78 7.41 3.88
C THR A 26 -7.43 7.71 4.54
N SER A 27 -7.23 8.95 4.98
CA SER A 27 -6.10 9.33 5.83
C SER A 27 -6.30 8.97 7.31
N ASP A 28 -7.45 8.38 7.66
CA ASP A 28 -7.72 7.88 9.00
C ASP A 28 -7.12 6.49 9.18
N LEU A 29 -6.04 6.43 9.97
CA LEU A 29 -5.24 5.22 10.16
C LEU A 29 -5.66 4.40 11.40
N GLN A 30 -6.82 4.70 12.01
CA GLN A 30 -7.27 3.98 13.22
C GLN A 30 -7.53 2.48 12.98
N GLN A 31 -7.86 2.09 11.74
CA GLN A 31 -8.20 0.70 11.38
C GLN A 31 -7.07 -0.03 10.63
N LEU A 32 -5.82 0.33 10.91
CA LEU A 32 -4.66 -0.30 10.28
C LEU A 32 -4.47 -1.73 10.82
N VAL A 33 -4.83 -2.73 10.02
CA VAL A 33 -4.74 -4.16 10.39
C VAL A 33 -4.00 -4.98 9.33
N VAL A 34 -3.58 -6.19 9.69
CA VAL A 34 -3.04 -7.15 8.72
C VAL A 34 -4.09 -7.43 7.64
N GLY A 35 -3.66 -7.43 6.38
CA GLY A 35 -4.53 -7.59 5.22
C GLY A 35 -5.01 -6.27 4.61
N SER A 36 -4.96 -5.14 5.31
CA SER A 36 -5.27 -3.83 4.71
C SER A 36 -4.27 -3.48 3.61
N VAL A 37 -4.75 -2.82 2.56
CA VAL A 37 -3.88 -2.21 1.54
C VAL A 37 -3.65 -0.76 1.90
N VAL A 38 -2.39 -0.32 1.84
CA VAL A 38 -1.98 1.01 2.28
C VAL A 38 -1.22 1.76 1.21
N VAL A 39 -1.45 3.08 1.18
CA VAL A 39 -0.61 4.04 0.46
C VAL A 39 0.44 4.56 1.44
N PHE A 40 1.71 4.48 1.08
CA PHE A 40 2.81 4.93 1.94
C PHE A 40 3.91 5.62 1.15
N ILE A 41 4.72 6.41 1.86
CA ILE A 41 5.94 7.01 1.33
C ILE A 41 7.07 5.98 1.41
N HIS A 42 7.73 5.70 0.29
CA HIS A 42 8.80 4.72 0.22
C HIS A 42 9.94 5.08 1.19
N PRO A 43 10.42 4.14 2.03
CA PRO A 43 11.37 4.45 3.11
C PRO A 43 12.72 4.98 2.62
N LEU A 44 13.16 4.53 1.43
CA LEU A 44 14.43 4.95 0.81
C LEU A 44 14.26 6.05 -0.26
N ARG A 45 13.03 6.39 -0.65
CA ARG A 45 12.73 7.29 -1.78
C ARG A 45 11.54 8.18 -1.42
N SER A 46 11.80 9.28 -0.71
CA SER A 46 10.77 10.14 -0.13
C SER A 46 9.78 10.79 -1.13
N HIS A 47 10.16 10.88 -2.41
CA HIS A 47 9.30 11.38 -3.48
C HIS A 47 8.36 10.31 -4.05
N LEU A 48 8.61 9.04 -3.76
CA LEU A 48 7.84 7.91 -4.27
C LEU A 48 6.77 7.50 -3.26
N ARG A 49 5.53 7.39 -3.76
CA ARG A 49 4.44 6.73 -3.05
C ARG A 49 4.22 5.35 -3.64
N ALA A 50 3.97 4.38 -2.79
CA ALA A 50 3.71 3.00 -3.18
C ALA A 50 2.44 2.49 -2.52
N ILE A 51 1.87 1.43 -3.09
CA ILE A 51 0.68 0.74 -2.61
C ILE A 51 1.04 -0.72 -2.40
N LYS A 52 0.81 -1.23 -1.18
CA LYS A 52 1.12 -2.62 -0.80
C LYS A 52 0.14 -3.13 0.26
N ARG A 53 0.03 -4.44 0.40
CA ARG A 53 -0.77 -5.10 1.42
C ARG A 53 0.05 -5.36 2.68
N ILE A 54 -0.50 -5.04 3.84
CA ILE A 54 0.11 -5.37 5.13
C ILE A 54 0.06 -6.88 5.34
N LYS A 55 1.22 -7.49 5.60
CA LYS A 55 1.36 -8.91 5.95
C LYS A 55 1.70 -9.11 7.41
N ASP A 56 2.39 -8.15 8.00
CA ASP A 56 2.63 -8.12 9.44
C ASP A 56 2.70 -6.69 9.97
N ILE A 57 2.33 -6.52 11.24
CA ILE A 57 2.24 -5.21 11.89
C ILE A 57 2.77 -5.30 13.33
N ASP A 58 3.64 -4.37 13.69
CA ASP A 58 4.06 -4.16 15.07
C ASP A 58 3.75 -2.74 15.54
N GLU A 59 4.17 -2.41 16.76
CA GLU A 59 3.93 -1.10 17.38
C GLU A 59 4.53 0.08 16.59
N LYS A 60 5.62 -0.14 15.85
CA LYS A 60 6.43 0.93 15.22
C LYS A 60 6.42 0.87 13.70
N SER A 61 6.19 -0.30 13.13
CA SER A 61 6.45 -0.58 11.73
C SER A 61 5.54 -1.63 11.13
N LEU A 62 5.53 -1.69 9.80
CA LEU A 62 4.74 -2.62 9.01
C LEU A 62 5.64 -3.40 8.05
N PHE A 63 5.31 -4.66 7.87
CA PHE A 63 5.81 -5.47 6.76
C PHE A 63 4.73 -5.51 5.67
N VAL A 64 5.08 -5.06 4.46
CA VAL A 64 4.14 -4.94 3.35
C VAL A 64 4.65 -5.69 2.13
N GLU A 65 3.74 -6.28 1.37
CA GLU A 65 4.02 -7.05 0.15
C GLU A 65 3.10 -6.65 -0.99
N GLY A 66 3.57 -6.86 -2.23
CA GLY A 66 2.68 -6.86 -3.39
C GLY A 66 1.78 -8.08 -3.40
N ASP A 67 0.64 -7.98 -4.09
CA ASP A 67 -0.24 -9.14 -4.32
C ASP A 67 0.14 -9.94 -5.57
N HIS A 68 1.09 -9.42 -6.37
CA HIS A 68 1.53 -10.06 -7.60
C HIS A 68 2.14 -11.45 -7.32
N PRO A 69 1.68 -12.51 -8.01
CA PRO A 69 2.12 -13.88 -7.71
C PRO A 69 3.56 -14.17 -8.16
N ASP A 70 4.07 -13.43 -9.15
CA ASP A 70 5.50 -13.42 -9.45
C ASP A 70 6.25 -12.57 -8.39
N PRO A 71 7.12 -13.18 -7.56
CA PRO A 71 7.86 -12.48 -6.51
C PRO A 71 8.84 -11.42 -7.05
N LEU A 72 9.19 -11.46 -8.34
CA LEU A 72 10.07 -10.48 -8.97
C LEU A 72 9.32 -9.23 -9.48
N ALA A 73 8.00 -9.24 -9.47
CA ALA A 73 7.16 -8.15 -10.00
C ALA A 73 6.81 -7.08 -8.96
N SER A 74 7.28 -7.22 -7.73
CA SER A 74 7.01 -6.30 -6.62
C SER A 74 8.31 -5.88 -5.94
N GLU A 75 8.55 -4.57 -5.85
CA GLU A 75 9.48 -4.04 -4.85
C GLU A 75 8.71 -3.76 -3.56
N ASP A 76 9.02 -4.50 -2.50
CA ASP A 76 8.30 -4.45 -1.23
C ASP A 76 9.21 -4.66 0.00
N SER A 77 8.66 -5.06 1.15
CA SER A 77 9.44 -5.20 2.38
C SER A 77 10.56 -6.23 2.30
N HIS A 78 10.54 -7.14 1.33
CA HIS A 78 11.70 -8.00 1.05
C HIS A 78 12.91 -7.22 0.51
N ASN A 79 12.67 -6.10 -0.19
CA ASN A 79 13.71 -5.28 -0.81
C ASN A 79 14.15 -4.12 0.09
N PHE A 80 13.20 -3.44 0.74
CA PHE A 80 13.47 -2.23 1.53
C PHE A 80 13.25 -2.38 3.03
N GLY A 81 12.85 -3.57 3.51
CA GLY A 81 12.56 -3.83 4.92
C GLY A 81 11.20 -3.32 5.37
N ARG A 82 11.01 -3.22 6.69
CA ARG A 82 9.77 -2.69 7.27
C ARG A 82 9.66 -1.18 7.09
N ILE A 83 8.43 -0.69 6.91
CA ILE A 83 8.16 0.75 6.85
C ILE A 83 7.69 1.26 8.22
N PRO A 84 8.13 2.46 8.67
CA PRO A 84 7.57 3.10 9.86
C PRO A 84 6.08 3.40 9.68
N ARG A 85 5.29 3.32 10.77
CA ARG A 85 3.87 3.71 10.73
C ARG A 85 3.66 5.15 10.27
N SER A 86 4.62 6.04 10.54
CA SER A 86 4.62 7.43 10.09
C SER A 86 4.73 7.61 8.57
N ASN A 87 5.14 6.57 7.84
CA ASN A 87 5.19 6.63 6.38
C ASN A 87 3.84 6.34 5.73
N VAL A 88 2.87 5.80 6.48
CA VAL A 88 1.54 5.48 5.95
C VAL A 88 0.76 6.78 5.76
N VAL A 89 0.27 6.98 4.54
CA VAL A 89 -0.51 8.16 4.12
C VAL A 89 -2.00 7.86 4.11
N GLY A 90 -2.39 6.63 3.80
CA GLY A 90 -3.78 6.22 3.85
C GLY A 90 -4.00 4.72 3.71
N ILE A 91 -5.23 4.32 4.02
CA ILE A 91 -5.74 2.95 3.87
C ILE A 91 -6.72 2.94 2.71
N VAL A 92 -6.61 1.96 1.83
CA VAL A 92 -7.57 1.71 0.74
C VAL A 92 -8.85 1.16 1.34
N LEU A 93 -9.99 1.81 1.04
CA LEU A 93 -11.32 1.43 1.51
C LEU A 93 -12.08 0.63 0.46
N ASP A 94 -12.02 1.10 -0.78
CA ASP A 94 -12.72 0.53 -1.92
C ASP A 94 -12.02 0.91 -3.23
N PHE A 95 -12.47 0.38 -4.35
CA PHE A 95 -12.04 0.75 -5.68
C PHE A 95 -13.24 1.04 -6.57
N GLU A 96 -13.06 1.96 -7.53
CA GLU A 96 -14.09 2.19 -8.54
C GLU A 96 -14.15 0.94 -9.45
N SER A 97 -15.25 0.18 -9.34
CA SER A 97 -15.64 -0.84 -10.32
C SER A 97 -16.51 -0.18 -11.39
N GLU A 98 -16.15 -0.37 -12.66
CA GLU A 98 -16.97 0.05 -13.82
C GLU A 98 -18.38 -0.56 -13.82
#